data_AF-A0A6G0AAH3-F1
#
_entry.id   AF-A0A6G0AAH3-F1
#
_cell.length_a   1.000
_cell.length_b   1.000
_cell.length_c   1.000
_cell.angle_alpha   90.00
_cell.angle_beta   90.00
_cell.angle_gamma   90.00
#
_symmetry.space_group_name_H-M   'P 1'
#
loop_
_entity.id
_entity.type
_entity.pdbx_description
1 polymer ?
#
loop_
_entity_poly.entity_id
_entity_poly.type
_entity_poly.pdbx_seq_one_letter_code
_entity_poly.pdbx_strand_id
1 'polypeptide(L)'
;MTYHLGIDIGTTYTAAAVHRDAQVEICSLGNRAPTIPSVIFLKSDDTILTGDPANRRALSEPERVAREFKRRMGDPTPIMLGGTPYSAEVLTAKLLEWVVDHVSTREGSGPDGITVTHPANWGDYKLDLLQQAVRHADLDAVRLLTEPEAAAVFYAAQERVEPGAIVAVYDLGGGTFDSSVLRKIPLGFEFLGPPEGIERLGGIDFDVAVFAHVTETLGSAWADIDPENPATVAAVARLRSDCTEAKEALSVDTDVAIPVVLPGVQREVRLTRPEFEDKIRPALAETIVALRRALRSAGVTPEEVSAVLLVGGSSRVPLISQMLSAEIGRPVAVDAHPKHAVALGAAIAGAGVPGDLDEGSVERLHAPHAVAGNGHRAPEVERPTPPQVPVVDLANPPAEVTSEMSPAGAGAQPRAPVPAVPSPPVDAPATAAVAAVVDPTMVQPATSTSPWSKPEMPAYVTSGSPVRRRRRLPRWLVVILFGLIPLAVGFVPTYFIIRALNENQGQPVHITDDLTEDKTYSPHPVLLLGGEGSLTH
;
A
#
# COMPACT_ATOMS: atom_id res chain seq x y z
N MET A 1 8.96 -1.16 30.95
CA MET A 1 9.94 -0.18 30.45
C MET A 1 9.15 0.81 29.63
N THR A 2 9.54 2.08 29.60
CA THR A 2 8.82 3.07 28.80
C THR A 2 9.16 2.88 27.32
N TYR A 3 8.17 2.89 26.44
CA TYR A 3 8.37 2.75 25.00
C TYR A 3 7.30 3.48 24.19
N HIS A 4 7.70 3.94 23.00
CA HIS A 4 6.79 4.48 22.00
C HIS A 4 6.50 3.44 20.92
N LEU A 5 5.25 3.33 20.50
CA LEU A 5 4.80 2.39 19.48
C LEU A 5 4.49 3.13 18.18
N GLY A 6 5.23 2.82 17.11
CA GLY A 6 4.90 3.23 15.74
C GLY A 6 4.12 2.14 15.02
N ILE A 7 2.98 2.47 14.41
CA ILE A 7 2.11 1.54 13.70
C ILE A 7 1.91 2.03 12.27
N ASP A 8 2.24 1.17 11.31
CA ASP A 8 1.88 1.34 9.91
C ASP A 8 0.70 0.44 9.53
N ILE A 9 -0.47 1.07 9.33
CA ILE A 9 -1.66 0.37 8.86
C ILE A 9 -1.66 0.41 7.32
N GLY A 10 -1.02 -0.55 6.67
CA GLY A 10 -1.11 -0.64 5.20
C GLY A 10 -2.47 -1.18 4.72
N THR A 11 -2.71 -1.05 3.42
CA THR A 11 -3.88 -1.66 2.77
C THR A 11 -3.83 -3.19 2.79
N THR A 12 -2.61 -3.75 2.65
CA THR A 12 -2.39 -5.19 2.50
C THR A 12 -1.64 -5.79 3.69
N TYR A 13 -0.69 -5.05 4.26
CA TYR A 13 0.12 -5.49 5.40
C TYR A 13 0.19 -4.40 6.45
N THR A 14 0.23 -4.83 7.71
CA THR A 14 0.41 -3.98 8.87
C THR A 14 1.72 -4.32 9.56
N ALA A 15 2.44 -3.28 9.95
CA ALA A 15 3.72 -3.36 10.64
C ALA A 15 3.67 -2.51 11.91
N ALA A 16 4.47 -2.88 12.90
CA ALA A 16 4.63 -2.08 14.10
C ALA A 16 6.09 -2.10 14.54
N ALA A 17 6.55 -1.02 15.15
CA ALA A 17 7.88 -0.89 15.73
C ALA A 17 7.81 -0.23 17.09
N VAL A 18 8.76 -0.56 17.96
CA VAL A 18 8.92 0.07 19.26
C VAL A 18 10.20 0.88 19.30
N HIS A 19 10.15 2.03 19.95
CA HIS A 19 11.34 2.80 20.32
C HIS A 19 11.50 2.80 21.83
N ARG A 20 12.65 2.32 22.31
CA ARG A 20 13.05 2.21 23.72
C ARG A 20 14.53 2.51 23.88
N ASP A 21 14.91 3.30 24.88
CA ASP A 21 16.32 3.58 25.21
C ASP A 21 17.21 3.98 24.01
N ALA A 22 16.68 4.85 23.13
CA ALA A 22 17.31 5.30 21.88
C ALA A 22 17.53 4.21 20.81
N GLN A 23 16.92 3.04 20.97
CA GLN A 23 16.89 1.96 19.98
C GLN A 23 15.49 1.82 19.40
N VAL A 24 15.41 1.64 18.08
CA VAL A 24 14.19 1.33 17.37
C VAL A 24 14.24 -0.12 16.87
N GLU A 25 13.17 -0.87 17.09
CA GLU A 25 13.09 -2.28 16.70
C GLU A 25 11.72 -2.61 16.08
N ILE A 26 11.73 -3.40 15.01
CA ILE A 26 10.51 -3.90 14.41
C ILE A 26 9.88 -4.97 15.31
N CYS A 27 8.59 -4.86 15.57
CA CYS A 27 7.84 -5.88 16.30
C CYS A 27 7.65 -7.12 15.43
N SER A 28 7.73 -8.31 16.03
CA SER A 28 7.29 -9.53 15.34
C SER A 28 5.80 -9.72 15.57
N LEU A 29 4.96 -9.15 14.68
CA LEU A 29 3.49 -9.31 14.76
C LEU A 29 3.03 -10.67 14.23
N GLY A 30 3.65 -11.14 13.16
CA GLY A 30 3.32 -12.41 12.51
C GLY A 30 4.18 -13.58 13.03
N ASN A 31 3.74 -14.80 12.73
CA ASN A 31 4.47 -16.00 13.13
C ASN A 31 5.72 -16.26 12.29
N ARG A 32 5.72 -15.81 11.03
CA ARG A 32 6.78 -16.06 10.03
C ARG A 32 7.49 -14.79 9.57
N ALA A 33 6.79 -13.67 9.63
CA ALA A 33 7.29 -12.36 9.23
C ALA A 33 6.92 -11.34 10.30
N PRO A 34 7.70 -10.25 10.44
CA PRO A 34 7.41 -9.21 11.42
C PRO A 34 6.13 -8.41 11.10
N THR A 35 5.65 -8.46 9.86
CA THR A 35 4.36 -7.89 9.43
C THR A 35 3.25 -8.94 9.43
N ILE A 36 2.00 -8.51 9.59
CA ILE A 36 0.82 -9.34 9.37
C ILE A 36 -0.01 -8.82 8.19
N PRO A 37 -0.78 -9.67 7.49
CA PRO A 37 -1.73 -9.18 6.49
C PRO A 37 -2.85 -8.38 7.17
N SER A 38 -3.29 -7.28 6.56
CA SER A 38 -4.36 -6.41 7.05
C SER A 38 -5.72 -7.03 6.74
N VAL A 39 -6.01 -8.15 7.42
CA VAL A 39 -7.14 -9.03 7.16
C VAL A 39 -7.87 -9.29 8.47
N ILE A 40 -9.19 -9.14 8.41
CA ILE A 40 -10.11 -9.39 9.53
C ILE A 40 -11.05 -10.51 9.12
N PHE A 41 -11.24 -11.52 9.97
CA PHE A 41 -12.15 -12.63 9.74
C PHE A 41 -13.13 -12.76 10.92
N LEU A 42 -14.42 -12.82 10.62
CA LEU A 42 -15.47 -13.03 11.61
C LEU A 42 -15.73 -14.53 11.75
N LYS A 43 -15.49 -15.10 12.93
CA LYS A 43 -15.84 -16.51 13.23
C LYS A 43 -17.35 -16.68 13.46
N SER A 44 -17.82 -17.92 13.46
CA SER A 44 -19.24 -18.27 13.63
C SER A 44 -19.75 -18.04 15.05
N ASP A 45 -18.83 -17.86 16.00
CA ASP A 45 -19.09 -17.46 17.38
C ASP A 45 -18.99 -15.93 17.60
N ASP A 46 -19.06 -15.15 16.50
CA ASP A 46 -18.95 -13.69 16.45
C ASP A 46 -17.62 -13.08 16.95
N THR A 47 -16.61 -13.91 17.20
CA THR A 47 -15.28 -13.41 17.57
C THR A 47 -14.41 -13.18 16.33
N ILE A 48 -13.44 -12.27 16.46
CA ILE A 48 -12.61 -11.81 15.34
C ILE A 48 -11.26 -12.53 15.34
N LEU A 49 -10.79 -12.92 14.15
CA LEU A 49 -9.40 -13.21 13.89
C LEU A 49 -8.79 -12.07 13.07
N THR A 50 -7.53 -11.77 13.33
CA THR A 50 -6.76 -10.72 12.65
C THR A 50 -5.45 -11.31 12.12
N GLY A 51 -4.94 -10.84 10.98
CA GLY A 51 -3.62 -11.23 10.49
C GLY A 51 -3.55 -12.64 9.90
N ASP A 52 -2.44 -13.35 10.14
CA ASP A 52 -2.18 -14.69 9.57
C ASP A 52 -3.30 -15.72 9.85
N PRO A 53 -3.87 -15.81 11.08
CA PRO A 53 -5.03 -16.67 11.34
C PRO A 53 -6.26 -16.32 10.48
N ALA A 54 -6.55 -15.03 10.30
CA ALA A 54 -7.66 -14.57 9.48
C ALA A 54 -7.45 -14.93 8.01
N ASN A 55 -6.25 -14.66 7.47
CA ASN A 55 -5.91 -14.96 6.09
C ASN A 55 -6.00 -16.46 5.75
N ARG A 56 -5.60 -17.34 6.69
CA ARG A 56 -5.73 -18.80 6.51
C ARG A 56 -7.18 -19.27 6.48
N ARG A 57 -8.04 -18.73 7.35
CA ARG A 57 -9.47 -19.09 7.41
C ARG A 57 -10.27 -18.55 6.24
N ALA A 58 -9.86 -17.41 5.71
CA ALA A 58 -10.49 -16.78 4.54
C ALA A 58 -10.50 -17.66 3.29
N LEU A 59 -9.61 -18.65 3.17
CA LEU A 59 -9.60 -19.58 2.03
C LEU A 59 -10.76 -20.58 2.07
N SER A 60 -11.27 -20.92 3.27
CA SER A 60 -12.39 -21.86 3.43
C SER A 60 -13.75 -21.17 3.58
N GLU A 61 -13.78 -19.94 4.07
CA GLU A 61 -15.00 -19.15 4.34
C GLU A 61 -14.83 -17.71 3.77
N PRO A 62 -14.76 -17.54 2.44
CA PRO A 62 -14.44 -16.27 1.80
C PRO A 62 -15.52 -15.17 1.98
N GLU A 63 -16.72 -15.53 2.44
CA GLU A 63 -17.82 -14.60 2.73
C GLU A 63 -17.73 -13.96 4.12
N ARG A 64 -16.76 -14.37 4.95
CA ARG A 64 -16.61 -13.94 6.36
C ARG A 64 -15.30 -13.20 6.61
N VAL A 65 -14.65 -12.72 5.55
CA VAL A 65 -13.37 -12.01 5.60
C VAL A 65 -13.46 -10.59 5.01
N ALA A 66 -12.82 -9.63 5.66
CA ALA A 66 -12.53 -8.31 5.12
C ALA A 66 -11.04 -8.22 4.75
N ARG A 67 -10.77 -7.71 3.56
CA ARG A 67 -9.44 -7.39 3.03
C ARG A 67 -9.49 -5.98 2.46
N GLU A 68 -8.34 -5.31 2.38
CA GLU A 68 -8.20 -4.02 1.68
C GLU A 68 -9.13 -2.90 2.19
N PHE A 69 -9.69 -3.05 3.39
CA PHE A 69 -10.72 -2.16 3.90
C PHE A 69 -10.21 -0.72 4.11
N LYS A 70 -8.89 -0.50 4.24
CA LYS A 70 -8.30 0.85 4.24
C LYS A 70 -8.64 1.63 2.96
N ARG A 71 -8.74 0.98 1.79
CA ARG A 71 -9.18 1.62 0.53
C ARG A 71 -10.63 2.12 0.60
N ARG A 72 -11.43 1.57 1.51
CA ARG A 72 -12.85 1.89 1.69
C ARG A 72 -13.11 2.87 2.84
N MET A 73 -12.07 3.47 3.42
CA MET A 73 -12.23 4.54 4.41
C MET A 73 -12.98 5.72 3.79
N GLY A 74 -14.11 6.08 4.39
CA GLY A 74 -15.01 7.12 3.87
C GLY A 74 -16.00 6.66 2.79
N ASP A 75 -16.01 5.38 2.43
CA ASP A 75 -17.06 4.80 1.62
C ASP A 75 -18.24 4.36 2.52
N PRO A 76 -19.44 4.93 2.37
CA PRO A 76 -20.56 4.66 3.25
C PRO A 76 -21.15 3.25 3.08
N THR A 77 -20.76 2.51 2.04
CA THR A 77 -21.28 1.16 1.80
C THR A 77 -20.71 0.19 2.85
N PRO A 78 -21.49 -0.66 3.52
CA PRO A 78 -20.93 -1.60 4.48
C PRO A 78 -20.13 -2.73 3.79
N ILE A 79 -19.11 -3.25 4.49
CA ILE A 79 -18.45 -4.52 4.19
C ILE A 79 -19.21 -5.63 4.92
N MET A 80 -19.71 -6.60 4.17
CA MET A 80 -20.48 -7.71 4.74
C MET A 80 -19.55 -8.84 5.17
N LEU A 81 -19.60 -9.22 6.45
CA LEU A 81 -18.89 -10.38 7.00
C LEU A 81 -19.90 -11.39 7.53
N GLY A 82 -20.11 -12.49 6.81
CA GLY A 82 -21.06 -13.52 7.20
C GLY A 82 -22.50 -13.00 7.39
N GLY A 83 -22.90 -11.97 6.62
CA GLY A 83 -24.20 -11.31 6.73
C GLY A 83 -24.24 -10.12 7.71
N THR A 84 -23.17 -9.86 8.45
CA THR A 84 -23.08 -8.72 9.38
C THR A 84 -22.40 -7.53 8.71
N PRO A 85 -22.98 -6.32 8.72
CA PRO A 85 -22.37 -5.14 8.13
C PRO A 85 -21.30 -4.52 9.05
N TYR A 86 -20.15 -4.19 8.47
CA TYR A 86 -19.07 -3.44 9.12
C TYR A 86 -18.66 -2.24 8.27
N SER A 87 -18.28 -1.14 8.91
CA SER A 87 -17.61 -0.03 8.21
C SER A 87 -16.09 -0.26 8.15
N ALA A 88 -15.40 0.41 7.22
CA ALA A 88 -13.95 0.33 7.12
C ALA A 88 -13.25 0.85 8.39
N GLU A 89 -13.84 1.85 9.03
CA GLU A 89 -13.36 2.49 10.25
C GLU A 89 -13.40 1.51 11.43
N VAL A 90 -14.51 0.77 11.58
CA VAL A 90 -14.63 -0.25 12.63
C VAL A 90 -13.64 -1.40 12.42
N LEU A 91 -13.41 -1.82 11.18
CA LEU A 91 -12.41 -2.85 10.89
C LEU A 91 -10.99 -2.35 11.15
N THR A 92 -10.71 -1.08 10.86
CA THR A 92 -9.43 -0.42 11.17
C THR A 92 -9.22 -0.33 12.68
N ALA A 93 -10.26 0.01 13.46
CA ALA A 93 -10.22 0.01 14.91
C ALA A 93 -9.86 -1.37 15.48
N LYS A 94 -10.50 -2.43 14.98
CA LYS A 94 -10.22 -3.81 15.39
C LYS A 94 -8.79 -4.25 15.09
N LEU A 95 -8.24 -3.81 13.96
CA LEU A 95 -6.86 -4.08 13.60
C LEU A 95 -5.89 -3.31 14.52
N LEU A 96 -6.17 -2.04 14.80
CA LEU A 96 -5.40 -1.22 15.75
C LEU A 96 -5.38 -1.81 17.15
N GLU A 97 -6.56 -2.13 17.70
CA GLU A 97 -6.73 -2.79 19.00
C GLU A 97 -5.87 -4.06 19.07
N TRP A 98 -5.98 -4.92 18.06
CA TRP A 98 -5.19 -6.15 18.00
C TRP A 98 -3.67 -5.90 18.00
N VAL A 99 -3.18 -4.91 17.25
CA VAL A 99 -1.74 -4.59 17.20
C VAL A 99 -1.25 -4.10 18.55
N VAL A 100 -1.97 -3.16 19.17
CA VAL A 100 -1.59 -2.59 20.47
C VAL A 100 -1.62 -3.66 21.56
N ASP A 101 -2.66 -4.50 21.60
CA ASP A 101 -2.77 -5.60 22.56
C ASP A 101 -1.64 -6.62 22.39
N HIS A 102 -1.32 -6.98 21.14
CA HIS A 102 -0.27 -7.93 20.82
C HIS A 102 1.10 -7.42 21.27
N VAL A 103 1.43 -6.17 20.93
CA VAL A 103 2.70 -5.55 21.33
C VAL A 103 2.76 -5.35 22.84
N SER A 104 1.68 -4.86 23.47
CA SER A 104 1.63 -4.63 24.92
C SER A 104 1.79 -5.93 25.72
N THR A 105 1.21 -7.03 25.23
CA THR A 105 1.38 -8.35 25.85
C THR A 105 2.84 -8.80 25.81
N ARG A 106 3.54 -8.53 24.71
CA ARG A 106 4.95 -8.88 24.53
C ARG A 106 5.89 -7.99 25.35
N GLU A 107 5.63 -6.70 25.40
CA GLU A 107 6.42 -5.73 26.17
C GLU A 107 6.09 -5.75 27.68
N GLY A 108 4.95 -6.36 28.07
CA GLY A 108 4.51 -6.52 29.46
C GLY A 108 3.80 -5.30 30.06
N SER A 109 3.67 -4.22 29.29
CA SER A 109 2.91 -3.01 29.62
C SER A 109 2.41 -2.31 28.35
N GLY A 110 1.42 -1.44 28.50
CA GLY A 110 1.00 -0.56 27.40
C GLY A 110 2.10 0.44 27.00
N PRO A 111 2.04 0.97 25.76
CA PRO A 111 2.95 2.01 25.30
C PRO A 111 2.70 3.35 26.01
N ASP A 112 3.72 4.18 26.14
CA ASP A 112 3.59 5.54 26.69
C ASP A 112 3.09 6.55 25.63
N GLY A 113 3.24 6.21 24.35
CA GLY A 113 2.71 6.97 23.24
C GLY A 113 2.64 6.13 21.98
N ILE A 114 1.62 6.41 21.15
CA ILE A 114 1.37 5.67 19.92
C ILE A 114 1.44 6.66 18.75
N THR A 115 2.12 6.28 17.67
CA THR A 115 2.10 7.01 16.40
C THR A 115 1.54 6.10 15.32
N VAL A 116 0.44 6.50 14.68
CA VAL A 116 -0.21 5.76 13.59
C VAL A 116 0.02 6.51 12.29
N THR A 117 0.46 5.80 11.24
CA THR A 117 0.68 6.41 9.93
C THR A 117 -0.53 6.43 9.03
N HIS A 118 -0.56 7.39 8.11
CA HIS A 118 -1.59 7.49 7.07
C HIS A 118 -1.03 8.05 5.76
N PRO A 119 -1.72 7.84 4.61
CA PRO A 119 -1.30 8.42 3.34
C PRO A 119 -1.32 9.96 3.38
N ALA A 120 -0.36 10.59 2.71
CA ALA A 120 -0.24 12.06 2.73
C ALA A 120 -1.37 12.78 1.97
N ASN A 121 -2.02 12.13 1.02
CA ASN A 121 -3.16 12.68 0.27
C ASN A 121 -4.50 12.61 1.02
N TRP A 122 -4.54 12.04 2.23
CA TRP A 122 -5.75 12.02 3.03
C TRP A 122 -6.06 13.41 3.58
N GLY A 123 -7.16 14.00 3.11
CA GLY A 123 -7.72 15.23 3.67
C GLY A 123 -8.49 14.99 4.98
N ASP A 124 -8.95 16.09 5.58
CA ASP A 124 -9.55 16.15 6.92
C ASP A 124 -10.63 15.07 7.17
N TYR A 125 -11.45 14.77 6.17
CA TYR A 125 -12.50 13.76 6.29
C TYR A 125 -11.95 12.35 6.60
N LYS A 126 -10.96 11.86 5.84
CA LYS A 126 -10.37 10.54 6.07
C LYS A 126 -9.55 10.51 7.37
N LEU A 127 -8.94 11.64 7.74
CA LEU A 127 -8.22 11.78 9.00
C LEU A 127 -9.16 11.73 10.21
N ASP A 128 -10.31 12.40 10.17
CA ASP A 128 -11.31 12.29 11.25
C ASP A 128 -11.82 10.84 11.37
N LEU A 129 -12.06 10.14 10.26
CA LEU A 129 -12.45 8.73 10.28
C LEU A 129 -11.37 7.83 10.90
N LEU A 130 -10.09 8.09 10.65
CA LEU A 130 -9.00 7.39 11.33
C LEU A 130 -8.96 7.71 12.82
N GLN A 131 -9.18 8.96 13.21
CA GLN A 131 -9.29 9.34 14.63
C GLN A 131 -10.52 8.70 15.29
N GLN A 132 -11.63 8.56 14.58
CA GLN A 132 -12.80 7.79 15.05
C GLN A 132 -12.42 6.32 15.27
N ALA A 133 -11.67 5.70 14.35
CA ALA A 133 -11.18 4.34 14.52
C ALA A 133 -10.27 4.20 15.75
N VAL A 134 -9.40 5.17 16.00
CA VAL A 134 -8.57 5.25 17.22
C VAL A 134 -9.44 5.33 18.48
N ARG A 135 -10.46 6.20 18.50
CA ARG A 135 -11.42 6.29 19.62
C ARG A 135 -12.20 4.99 19.82
N HIS A 136 -12.58 4.32 18.74
CA HIS A 136 -13.26 3.03 18.80
C HIS A 136 -12.39 1.90 19.34
N ALA A 137 -11.06 2.01 19.20
CA ALA A 137 -10.09 1.08 19.76
C ALA A 137 -9.71 1.39 21.22
N ASP A 138 -10.33 2.40 21.85
CA ASP A 138 -10.03 2.84 23.22
C ASP A 138 -8.55 3.17 23.44
N LEU A 139 -7.91 3.76 22.42
CA LEU A 139 -6.50 4.12 22.44
C LEU A 139 -6.31 5.60 22.79
N ASP A 140 -5.68 5.86 23.93
CA ASP A 140 -5.26 7.19 24.35
C ASP A 140 -3.95 7.61 23.64
N ALA A 141 -3.69 8.92 23.59
CA ALA A 141 -2.39 9.49 23.20
C ALA A 141 -1.86 9.04 21.82
N VAL A 142 -2.75 8.87 20.83
CA VAL A 142 -2.36 8.55 19.46
C VAL A 142 -2.03 9.83 18.68
N ARG A 143 -0.81 9.88 18.16
CA ARG A 143 -0.36 10.85 17.18
C ARG A 143 -0.54 10.30 15.76
N LEU A 144 -0.98 11.15 14.85
CA LEU A 144 -0.96 10.84 13.42
C LEU A 144 0.33 11.38 12.78
N LEU A 145 0.88 10.61 11.83
CA LEU A 145 2.05 10.99 11.04
C LEU A 145 1.84 10.54 9.59
N THR A 146 2.29 11.32 8.60
CA THR A 146 2.17 10.84 7.23
C THR A 146 3.19 9.72 6.95
N GLU A 147 2.80 8.75 6.14
CA GLU A 147 3.68 7.67 5.64
C GLU A 147 4.99 8.21 5.03
N PRO A 148 4.99 9.24 4.15
CA PRO A 148 6.24 9.77 3.60
C PRO A 148 7.12 10.49 4.62
N GLU A 149 6.56 11.21 5.61
CA GLU A 149 7.36 11.78 6.69
C GLU A 149 8.01 10.69 7.53
N ALA A 150 7.26 9.63 7.87
CA ALA A 150 7.79 8.49 8.61
C ALA A 150 8.95 7.83 7.85
N ALA A 151 8.78 7.57 6.56
CA ALA A 151 9.83 7.01 5.71
C ALA A 151 11.08 7.91 5.67
N ALA A 152 10.90 9.23 5.52
CA ALA A 152 12.02 10.18 5.51
C ALA A 152 12.72 10.29 6.86
N VAL A 153 11.98 10.24 7.98
CA VAL A 153 12.53 10.17 9.34
C VAL A 153 13.40 8.93 9.50
N PHE A 154 12.92 7.78 9.06
CA PHE A 154 13.69 6.54 9.14
C PHE A 154 14.94 6.59 8.27
N TYR A 155 14.83 7.10 7.04
CA TYR A 155 15.98 7.28 6.14
C TYR A 155 17.05 8.17 6.77
N ALA A 156 16.66 9.31 7.35
CA ALA A 156 17.59 10.22 8.03
C ALA A 156 18.18 9.68 9.34
N ALA A 157 17.63 8.60 9.90
CA ALA A 157 18.20 7.90 11.04
C ALA A 157 19.30 6.90 10.62
N GLN A 158 19.26 6.42 9.38
CA GLN A 158 20.27 5.51 8.82
C GLN A 158 21.38 6.27 8.08
N GLU A 159 21.00 7.31 7.34
CA GLU A 159 21.87 8.08 6.47
C GLU A 159 21.99 9.52 6.94
N ARG A 160 23.15 10.12 6.69
CA ARG A 160 23.38 11.52 7.04
C ARG A 160 22.68 12.44 6.03
N VAL A 161 21.54 12.99 6.44
CA VAL A 161 20.75 13.96 5.67
C VAL A 161 20.88 15.35 6.29
N GLU A 162 21.57 16.26 5.59
CA GLU A 162 21.79 17.62 6.08
C GLU A 162 20.49 18.45 6.06
N PRO A 163 20.30 19.40 7.01
CA PRO A 163 19.21 20.37 6.93
C PRO A 163 19.23 21.12 5.59
N GLY A 164 18.06 21.25 4.96
CA GLY A 164 17.89 21.82 3.62
C GLY A 164 17.93 20.79 2.49
N ALA A 165 18.43 19.56 2.73
CA ALA A 165 18.38 18.50 1.73
C ALA A 165 16.93 18.16 1.35
N ILE A 166 16.71 17.92 0.06
CA ILE A 166 15.40 17.58 -0.48
C ILE A 166 15.36 16.09 -0.81
N VAL A 167 14.34 15.39 -0.36
CA VAL A 167 14.10 13.98 -0.72
C VAL A 167 12.73 13.87 -1.38
N ALA A 168 12.62 12.99 -2.37
CA ALA A 168 11.34 12.62 -2.95
C ALA A 168 10.95 11.25 -2.41
N VAL A 169 9.75 11.11 -1.88
CA VAL A 169 9.19 9.81 -1.48
C VAL A 169 8.35 9.27 -2.63
N TYR A 170 8.60 8.02 -2.97
CA TYR A 170 7.85 7.23 -3.93
C TYR A 170 7.28 6.04 -3.17
N ASP A 171 6.01 6.11 -2.78
CA ASP A 171 5.33 5.07 -2.02
C ASP A 171 4.40 4.30 -2.94
N LEU A 172 4.76 3.05 -3.26
CA LEU A 172 3.91 2.13 -3.98
C LEU A 172 3.50 0.98 -3.07
N GLY A 173 2.36 1.20 -2.41
CA GLY A 173 1.76 0.25 -1.50
C GLY A 173 1.05 -0.89 -2.20
N GLY A 174 0.25 -1.64 -1.42
CA GLY A 174 -0.67 -2.62 -1.98
C GLY A 174 -1.85 -1.96 -2.68
N GLY A 175 -2.29 -0.80 -2.17
CA GLY A 175 -3.54 -0.18 -2.53
C GLY A 175 -3.47 1.17 -3.25
N THR A 176 -2.40 1.92 -3.06
CA THR A 176 -2.27 3.27 -3.59
C THR A 176 -0.84 3.50 -4.05
N PHE A 177 -0.69 4.48 -4.92
CA PHE A 177 0.58 5.11 -5.18
C PHE A 177 0.51 6.53 -4.63
N ASP A 178 1.52 6.93 -3.88
CA ASP A 178 1.64 8.26 -3.31
C ASP A 178 3.07 8.79 -3.54
N SER A 179 3.19 10.07 -3.88
CA SER A 179 4.46 10.74 -4.06
C SER A 179 4.47 12.09 -3.36
N SER A 180 5.60 12.40 -2.72
CA SER A 180 5.76 13.60 -1.92
C SER A 180 7.18 14.13 -2.00
N VAL A 181 7.34 15.45 -1.91
CA VAL A 181 8.66 16.09 -1.91
C VAL A 181 8.85 16.78 -0.58
N LEU A 182 9.87 16.35 0.15
CA LEU A 182 10.13 16.76 1.52
C LEU A 182 11.48 17.45 1.63
N ARG A 183 11.56 18.51 2.43
CA ARG A 183 12.83 19.13 2.84
C ARG A 183 13.15 18.76 4.27
N LYS A 184 14.41 18.37 4.51
CA LYS A 184 14.93 18.17 5.85
C LYS A 184 14.98 19.49 6.60
N ILE A 185 14.30 19.56 7.74
CA ILE A 185 14.43 20.66 8.71
C ILE A 185 15.16 20.14 9.96
N PRO A 186 15.67 21.01 10.86
CA PRO A 186 16.45 20.56 12.02
C PRO A 186 15.77 19.48 12.87
N LEU A 187 14.44 19.54 13.01
CA LEU A 187 13.65 18.61 13.83
C LEU A 187 12.58 17.84 13.02
N GLY A 188 12.88 17.44 11.79
CA GLY A 188 11.95 16.61 11.00
C GLY A 188 12.03 16.88 9.50
N PHE A 189 10.87 16.87 8.86
CA PHE A 189 10.69 17.15 7.45
C PHE A 189 9.48 18.06 7.24
N GLU A 190 9.51 18.87 6.19
CA GLU A 190 8.37 19.68 5.74
C GLU A 190 8.04 19.36 4.29
N PHE A 191 6.77 19.44 3.91
CA PHE A 191 6.35 19.32 2.52
C PHE A 191 6.70 20.58 1.73
N LEU A 192 7.30 20.41 0.55
CA LEU A 192 7.58 21.51 -0.37
C LEU A 192 6.45 21.81 -1.36
N GLY A 193 5.51 20.89 -1.48
CA GLY A 193 4.34 21.02 -2.33
C GLY A 193 3.27 20.00 -1.94
N PRO A 194 2.08 20.10 -2.53
CA PRO A 194 1.03 19.12 -2.30
C PRO A 194 1.50 17.72 -2.73
N PRO A 195 1.18 16.68 -1.96
CA PRO A 195 1.42 15.30 -2.38
C PRO A 195 0.58 14.98 -3.62
N GLU A 196 1.10 14.12 -4.49
CA GLU A 196 0.39 13.56 -5.63
C GLU A 196 0.13 12.08 -5.36
N GLY A 197 -0.97 11.53 -5.86
CA GLY A 197 -1.26 10.11 -5.66
C GLY A 197 -2.31 9.55 -6.61
N ILE A 198 -2.38 8.23 -6.68
CA ILE A 198 -3.29 7.45 -7.51
C ILE A 198 -3.98 6.42 -6.61
N GLU A 199 -5.27 6.63 -6.33
CA GLU A 199 -6.01 5.83 -5.33
C GLU A 199 -6.21 4.36 -5.71
N ARG A 200 -6.15 4.02 -7.01
CA ARG A 200 -6.40 2.66 -7.54
C ARG A 200 -5.22 2.16 -8.36
N LEU A 201 -4.03 2.27 -7.80
CA LEU A 201 -2.82 1.74 -8.40
C LEU A 201 -1.90 1.24 -7.29
N GLY A 202 -1.73 -0.08 -7.19
CA GLY A 202 -0.81 -0.70 -6.25
C GLY A 202 -0.61 -2.18 -6.53
N GLY A 203 -0.03 -2.87 -5.55
CA GLY A 203 0.27 -4.30 -5.65
C GLY A 203 -0.93 -5.20 -5.94
N ILE A 204 -2.14 -4.79 -5.55
CA ILE A 204 -3.39 -5.51 -5.82
C ILE A 204 -3.73 -5.47 -7.32
N ASP A 205 -3.49 -4.34 -7.97
CA ASP A 205 -3.73 -4.17 -9.41
C ASP A 205 -2.71 -5.00 -10.22
N PHE A 206 -1.50 -5.17 -9.69
CA PHE A 206 -0.50 -6.08 -10.25
C PHE A 206 -0.86 -7.56 -10.04
N ASP A 207 -1.49 -7.90 -8.90
CA ASP A 207 -2.03 -9.25 -8.68
C ASP A 207 -3.12 -9.58 -9.71
N VAL A 208 -3.96 -8.59 -10.05
CA VAL A 208 -4.97 -8.74 -11.12
C VAL A 208 -4.30 -8.99 -12.46
N ALA A 209 -3.19 -8.33 -12.78
CA ALA A 209 -2.45 -8.58 -14.03
C ALA A 209 -1.88 -10.00 -14.10
N VAL A 210 -1.37 -10.54 -12.99
CA VAL A 210 -0.91 -11.94 -12.90
C VAL A 210 -2.09 -12.91 -13.02
N PHE A 211 -3.19 -12.64 -12.32
CA PHE A 211 -4.40 -13.46 -12.40
C PHE A 211 -4.98 -13.47 -13.83
N ALA A 212 -5.01 -12.31 -14.49
CA ALA A 212 -5.43 -12.19 -15.89
C ALA A 212 -4.58 -13.08 -16.80
N HIS A 213 -3.24 -13.02 -16.68
CA HIS A 213 -2.33 -13.91 -17.42
C HIS A 213 -2.66 -15.40 -17.24
N VAL A 214 -2.93 -15.82 -16.00
CA VAL A 214 -3.31 -17.20 -15.71
C VAL A 214 -4.62 -17.56 -16.40
N THR A 215 -5.65 -16.72 -16.27
CA THR A 215 -6.96 -16.98 -16.90
C THR A 215 -6.92 -16.96 -18.42
N GLU A 216 -6.13 -16.07 -19.03
CA GLU A 216 -5.88 -16.01 -20.47
C GLU A 216 -5.21 -17.31 -20.95
N THR A 217 -4.21 -17.79 -20.20
CA THR A 217 -3.51 -19.05 -20.52
C THR A 217 -4.44 -20.25 -20.40
N LEU A 218 -5.42 -20.22 -19.49
CA LEU A 218 -6.44 -21.27 -19.30
C LEU A 218 -7.45 -21.32 -20.44
N GLY A 219 -7.76 -20.18 -21.07
CA GLY A 219 -8.67 -20.13 -22.22
C GLY A 219 -10.03 -20.73 -21.90
N SER A 220 -10.48 -21.69 -22.72
CA SER A 220 -11.78 -22.36 -22.51
C SER A 220 -11.89 -23.06 -21.17
N ALA A 221 -10.79 -23.61 -20.65
CA ALA A 221 -10.77 -24.29 -19.35
C ALA A 221 -11.13 -23.34 -18.18
N TRP A 222 -10.93 -22.03 -18.33
CA TRP A 222 -11.42 -21.03 -17.39
C TRP A 222 -12.87 -20.61 -17.69
N ALA A 223 -13.22 -20.44 -18.97
CA ALA A 223 -14.56 -20.01 -19.39
C ALA A 223 -15.67 -21.01 -19.03
N ASP A 224 -15.35 -22.30 -19.00
CA ASP A 224 -16.31 -23.38 -18.73
C ASP A 224 -16.55 -23.61 -17.21
N ILE A 225 -15.89 -22.86 -16.33
CA ILE A 225 -16.02 -23.01 -14.88
C ILE A 225 -17.31 -22.35 -14.40
N ASP A 226 -18.10 -23.08 -13.61
CA ASP A 226 -19.27 -22.55 -12.92
C ASP A 226 -18.86 -21.65 -11.73
N PRO A 227 -19.10 -20.32 -11.80
CA PRO A 227 -18.71 -19.38 -10.75
C PRO A 227 -19.63 -19.43 -9.52
N GLU A 228 -20.82 -20.03 -9.62
CA GLU A 228 -21.77 -20.12 -8.50
C GLU A 228 -21.49 -21.33 -7.60
N ASN A 229 -20.69 -22.29 -8.09
CA ASN A 229 -20.28 -23.44 -7.31
C ASN A 229 -19.38 -23.03 -6.12
N PRO A 230 -19.74 -23.35 -4.87
CA PRO A 230 -18.94 -23.01 -3.69
C PRO A 230 -17.50 -23.53 -3.75
N ALA A 231 -17.27 -24.71 -4.35
CA ALA A 231 -15.93 -25.27 -4.53
C ALA A 231 -15.11 -24.43 -5.52
N THR A 232 -15.73 -23.89 -6.57
CA THR A 232 -15.09 -22.93 -7.48
C THR A 232 -14.70 -21.67 -6.74
N VAL A 233 -15.60 -21.09 -5.95
CA VAL A 233 -15.34 -19.83 -5.23
C VAL A 233 -14.11 -19.97 -4.33
N ALA A 234 -14.03 -21.05 -3.55
CA ALA A 234 -12.87 -21.35 -2.72
C ALA A 234 -11.58 -21.57 -3.54
N ALA A 235 -11.67 -22.32 -4.66
CA ALA A 235 -10.54 -22.59 -5.53
C ALA A 235 -10.00 -21.32 -6.23
N VAL A 236 -10.88 -20.42 -6.67
CA VAL A 236 -10.50 -19.12 -7.24
C VAL A 236 -9.88 -18.21 -6.19
N ALA A 237 -10.42 -18.20 -4.95
CA ALA A 237 -9.81 -17.46 -3.85
C ALA A 237 -8.38 -17.94 -3.56
N ARG A 238 -8.15 -19.27 -3.61
CA ARG A 238 -6.81 -19.84 -3.50
C ARG A 238 -5.92 -19.42 -4.67
N LEU A 239 -6.40 -19.53 -5.90
CA LEU A 239 -5.62 -19.13 -7.08
C LEU A 239 -5.21 -17.65 -7.06
N ARG A 240 -6.08 -16.76 -6.57
CA ARG A 240 -5.73 -15.34 -6.36
C ARG A 240 -4.59 -15.18 -5.35
N SER A 241 -4.62 -15.92 -4.24
CA SER A 241 -3.50 -15.94 -3.28
C SER A 241 -2.21 -16.44 -3.93
N ASP A 242 -2.28 -17.51 -4.72
CA ASP A 242 -1.12 -18.05 -5.43
C ASP A 242 -0.56 -17.06 -6.47
N CYS A 243 -1.42 -16.24 -7.10
CA CYS A 243 -1.00 -15.14 -7.98
C CYS A 243 -0.27 -14.03 -7.24
N THR A 244 -0.73 -13.65 -6.04
CA THR A 244 -0.02 -12.67 -5.19
C THR A 244 1.35 -13.19 -4.78
N GLU A 245 1.44 -14.46 -4.35
CA GLU A 245 2.71 -15.09 -4.00
C GLU A 245 3.67 -15.14 -5.20
N ALA A 246 3.16 -15.49 -6.38
CA ALA A 246 3.92 -15.50 -7.63
C ALA A 246 4.46 -14.11 -8.00
N LYS A 247 3.64 -13.07 -7.91
CA LYS A 247 4.06 -11.68 -8.12
C LYS A 247 5.18 -11.28 -7.17
N GLU A 248 5.02 -11.56 -5.87
CA GLU A 248 6.03 -11.22 -4.87
C GLU A 248 7.35 -11.98 -5.13
N ALA A 249 7.28 -13.27 -5.49
CA ALA A 249 8.45 -14.09 -5.83
C ALA A 249 9.22 -13.57 -7.06
N LEU A 250 8.52 -13.08 -8.09
CA LEU A 250 9.13 -12.49 -9.29
C LEU A 250 9.98 -11.24 -9.01
N SER A 251 9.89 -10.64 -7.82
CA SER A 251 10.81 -9.57 -7.41
C SER A 251 12.24 -10.07 -7.16
N VAL A 252 12.42 -11.38 -6.92
CA VAL A 252 13.71 -12.03 -6.67
C VAL A 252 14.03 -13.06 -7.75
N ASP A 253 13.04 -13.86 -8.14
CA ASP A 253 13.18 -14.96 -9.10
C ASP A 253 12.92 -14.48 -10.54
N THR A 254 13.53 -15.15 -11.52
CA THR A 254 13.38 -14.81 -12.94
C THR A 254 12.07 -15.32 -13.54
N ASP A 255 11.49 -16.36 -12.94
CA ASP A 255 10.23 -16.97 -13.35
C ASP A 255 9.61 -17.78 -12.19
N VAL A 256 8.32 -18.07 -12.32
CA VAL A 256 7.53 -18.82 -11.35
C VAL A 256 6.56 -19.78 -12.05
N ALA A 257 6.21 -20.87 -11.37
CA ALA A 257 5.15 -21.78 -11.80
C ALA A 257 3.97 -21.66 -10.83
N ILE A 258 2.83 -21.22 -11.34
CA ILE A 258 1.61 -20.96 -10.56
C ILE A 258 0.73 -22.22 -10.62
N PRO A 259 0.50 -22.90 -9.49
CA PRO A 259 -0.39 -24.06 -9.46
C PRO A 259 -1.84 -23.62 -9.68
N VAL A 260 -2.51 -24.23 -10.65
CA VAL A 260 -3.93 -24.04 -10.93
C VAL A 260 -4.67 -25.31 -10.56
N VAL A 261 -5.43 -25.25 -9.47
CA VAL A 261 -6.29 -26.33 -8.99
C VAL A 261 -7.72 -25.84 -8.94
N LEU A 262 -8.44 -25.99 -10.06
CA LEU A 262 -9.85 -25.63 -10.21
C LEU A 262 -10.66 -26.92 -10.49
N PRO A 263 -11.99 -26.93 -10.28
CA PRO A 263 -12.82 -28.07 -10.67
C PRO A 263 -12.62 -28.42 -12.16
N GLY A 264 -12.13 -29.63 -12.43
CA GLY A 264 -11.86 -30.10 -13.81
C GLY A 264 -10.55 -29.60 -14.43
N VAL A 265 -9.77 -28.75 -13.75
CA VAL A 265 -8.50 -28.21 -14.27
C VAL A 265 -7.40 -28.32 -13.23
N GLN A 266 -6.37 -29.11 -13.53
CA GLN A 266 -5.17 -29.24 -12.71
C GLN A 266 -3.93 -29.13 -13.58
N ARG A 267 -3.19 -28.03 -13.44
CA ARG A 267 -1.93 -27.79 -14.18
C ARG A 267 -1.15 -26.64 -13.56
N GLU A 268 0.06 -26.41 -14.07
CA GLU A 268 0.86 -25.23 -13.72
C GLU A 268 0.88 -24.23 -14.87
N VAL A 269 0.81 -22.93 -14.54
CA VAL A 269 1.02 -21.84 -15.49
C VAL A 269 2.34 -21.15 -15.18
N ARG A 270 3.24 -21.12 -16.15
CA ARG A 270 4.52 -20.41 -16.01
C ARG A 270 4.34 -18.91 -16.29
N LEU A 271 5.04 -18.09 -15.53
CA LEU A 271 5.16 -16.65 -15.76
C LEU A 271 6.60 -16.21 -15.51
N THR A 272 7.20 -15.50 -16.45
CA THR A 272 8.53 -14.92 -16.31
C THR A 272 8.45 -13.47 -15.82
N ARG A 273 9.54 -12.97 -15.21
CA ARG A 273 9.63 -11.57 -14.76
C ARG A 273 9.41 -10.58 -15.90
N PRO A 274 10.04 -10.71 -17.10
CA PRO A 274 9.79 -9.78 -18.19
C PRO A 274 8.33 -9.74 -18.64
N GLU A 275 7.65 -10.89 -18.71
CA GLU A 275 6.22 -10.95 -19.06
C GLU A 275 5.33 -10.23 -18.03
N PHE A 276 5.65 -10.39 -16.74
CA PHE A 276 4.97 -9.66 -15.67
C PHE A 276 5.25 -8.15 -15.76
N GLU A 277 6.52 -7.78 -15.89
CA GLU A 277 6.98 -6.40 -15.99
C GLU A 277 6.33 -5.67 -17.18
N ASP A 278 6.19 -6.32 -18.33
CA ASP A 278 5.52 -5.75 -19.49
C ASP A 278 4.02 -5.49 -19.26
N LYS A 279 3.34 -6.35 -18.49
CA LYS A 279 1.92 -6.16 -18.13
C LYS A 279 1.70 -4.96 -17.21
N ILE A 280 2.65 -4.65 -16.33
CA ILE A 280 2.51 -3.54 -15.36
C ILE A 280 3.19 -2.24 -15.81
N ARG A 281 4.01 -2.27 -16.86
CA ARG A 281 4.77 -1.12 -17.35
C ARG A 281 3.92 0.14 -17.60
N PRO A 282 2.69 0.07 -18.16
CA PRO A 282 1.85 1.26 -18.32
C PRO A 282 1.50 1.92 -16.99
N ALA A 283 1.12 1.12 -15.98
CA ALA A 283 0.82 1.63 -14.64
C ALA A 283 2.06 2.27 -14.00
N LEU A 284 3.25 1.67 -14.15
CA LEU A 284 4.49 2.25 -13.65
C LEU A 284 4.89 3.54 -14.36
N ALA A 285 4.51 3.73 -15.64
CA ALA A 285 4.72 4.99 -16.31
C ALA A 285 3.86 6.11 -15.71
N GLU A 286 2.62 5.81 -15.32
CA GLU A 286 1.71 6.76 -14.66
C GLU A 286 2.25 7.22 -13.30
N THR A 287 2.81 6.31 -12.49
CA THR A 287 3.40 6.66 -11.19
C THR A 287 4.62 7.58 -11.33
N ILE A 288 5.43 7.38 -12.37
CA ILE A 288 6.58 8.25 -12.67
C ILE A 288 6.12 9.65 -13.14
N VAL A 289 5.05 9.72 -13.94
CA VAL A 289 4.43 10.99 -14.32
C VAL A 289 3.92 11.74 -13.07
N ALA A 290 3.32 11.02 -12.13
CA ALA A 290 2.87 11.57 -10.85
C ALA A 290 4.03 12.07 -9.97
N LEU A 291 5.15 11.33 -9.88
CA LEU A 291 6.38 11.82 -9.21
C LEU A 291 6.89 13.13 -9.85
N ARG A 292 6.98 13.18 -11.19
CA ARG A 292 7.37 14.42 -11.89
C ARG A 292 6.42 15.57 -11.61
N ARG A 293 5.12 15.28 -11.47
CA ARG A 293 4.12 16.28 -11.10
C ARG A 293 4.34 16.79 -9.68
N ALA A 294 4.62 15.91 -8.71
CA ALA A 294 4.94 16.29 -7.34
C ALA A 294 6.17 17.22 -7.27
N LEU A 295 7.23 16.90 -8.03
CA LEU A 295 8.42 17.75 -8.16
C LEU A 295 8.08 19.14 -8.73
N ARG A 296 7.31 19.20 -9.82
CA ARG A 296 6.86 20.48 -10.40
C ARG A 296 6.01 21.29 -9.43
N SER A 297 5.05 20.65 -8.75
CA SER A 297 4.19 21.31 -7.76
C SER A 297 4.97 21.84 -6.56
N ALA A 298 6.10 21.21 -6.22
CA ALA A 298 7.03 21.67 -5.19
C ALA A 298 8.02 22.75 -5.68
N GLY A 299 8.04 23.06 -6.98
CA GLY A 299 9.03 23.98 -7.57
C GLY A 299 10.46 23.43 -7.54
N VAL A 300 10.62 22.10 -7.52
CA VAL A 300 11.90 21.41 -7.38
C VAL A 300 12.28 20.75 -8.71
N THR A 301 13.52 20.98 -9.14
CA THR A 301 14.12 20.27 -10.29
C THR A 301 14.67 18.91 -9.87
N PRO A 302 14.73 17.90 -10.77
CA PRO A 302 15.29 16.59 -10.43
C PRO A 302 16.70 16.66 -9.84
N GLU A 303 17.54 17.60 -10.28
CA GLU A 303 18.92 17.78 -9.83
C GLU A 303 19.05 18.19 -8.36
N GLU A 304 18.03 18.88 -7.82
CA GLU A 304 17.96 19.32 -6.43
C GLU A 304 17.57 18.19 -5.47
N VAL A 305 16.97 17.11 -5.98
CA VAL A 305 16.55 15.95 -5.17
C VAL A 305 17.78 15.16 -4.74
N SER A 306 18.07 15.09 -3.45
CA SER A 306 19.21 14.35 -2.92
C SER A 306 19.08 12.84 -3.11
N ALA A 307 17.87 12.31 -2.88
CA ALA A 307 17.53 10.90 -3.13
C ALA A 307 16.03 10.72 -3.36
N VAL A 308 15.67 9.67 -4.10
CA VAL A 308 14.31 9.15 -4.21
C VAL A 308 14.18 7.96 -3.26
N LEU A 309 13.28 8.04 -2.29
CA LEU A 309 13.06 6.99 -1.28
C LEU A 309 11.94 6.07 -1.77
N LEU A 310 12.26 4.79 -1.97
CA LEU A 310 11.25 3.77 -2.31
C LEU A 310 10.59 3.23 -1.05
N VAL A 311 9.28 3.42 -0.96
CA VAL A 311 8.43 2.99 0.15
C VAL A 311 7.33 2.07 -0.39
N GLY A 312 6.80 1.21 0.47
CA GLY A 312 5.73 0.29 0.10
C GLY A 312 6.23 -1.03 -0.48
N GLY A 313 5.44 -2.09 -0.26
CA GLY A 313 5.83 -3.46 -0.61
C GLY A 313 6.00 -3.69 -2.12
N SER A 314 5.24 -2.97 -2.95
CA SER A 314 5.26 -3.13 -4.40
C SER A 314 6.45 -2.42 -5.04
N SER A 315 7.06 -1.45 -4.34
CA SER A 315 8.31 -0.79 -4.79
C SER A 315 9.52 -1.74 -4.87
N ARG A 316 9.38 -3.00 -4.43
CA ARG A 316 10.41 -4.04 -4.58
C ARG A 316 10.52 -4.60 -6.00
N VAL A 317 9.54 -4.33 -6.87
CA VAL A 317 9.60 -4.77 -8.26
C VAL A 317 10.82 -4.13 -8.94
N PRO A 318 11.80 -4.91 -9.44
CA PRO A 318 13.07 -4.37 -9.93
C PRO A 318 12.94 -3.32 -11.04
N LEU A 319 11.93 -3.46 -11.91
CA LEU A 319 11.64 -2.51 -12.97
C LEU A 319 11.42 -1.07 -12.45
N ILE A 320 10.87 -0.89 -11.24
CA ILE A 320 10.59 0.44 -10.67
C ILE A 320 11.88 1.23 -10.47
N SER A 321 12.88 0.63 -9.80
CA SER A 321 14.18 1.26 -9.58
C SER A 321 14.88 1.56 -10.90
N GLN A 322 14.76 0.68 -11.90
CA GLN A 322 15.35 0.88 -13.23
C GLN A 322 14.71 2.08 -13.94
N MET A 323 13.38 2.13 -13.99
CA MET A 323 12.65 3.22 -14.64
C MET A 323 12.90 4.56 -13.92
N LEU A 324 12.89 4.59 -12.58
CA LEU A 324 13.17 5.80 -11.81
C LEU A 324 14.61 6.29 -12.01
N SER A 325 15.58 5.39 -12.01
CA SER A 325 16.99 5.75 -12.23
C SER A 325 17.19 6.34 -13.62
N ALA A 326 16.56 5.75 -14.64
CA ALA A 326 16.62 6.24 -16.03
C ALA A 326 15.94 7.60 -16.19
N GLU A 327 14.85 7.83 -15.47
CA GLU A 327 14.00 9.00 -15.66
C GLU A 327 14.40 10.22 -14.82
N ILE A 328 14.81 10.01 -13.58
CA ILE A 328 15.09 11.07 -12.60
C ILE A 328 16.59 11.35 -12.53
N GLY A 329 17.44 10.36 -12.83
CA GLY A 329 18.90 10.51 -12.82
C GLY A 329 19.49 10.78 -11.43
N ARG A 330 18.78 10.40 -10.36
CA ARG A 330 19.17 10.60 -8.96
C ARG A 330 19.29 9.28 -8.21
N PRO A 331 20.03 9.24 -7.09
CA PRO A 331 20.11 8.05 -6.25
C PRO A 331 18.71 7.58 -5.83
N VAL A 332 18.42 6.31 -6.11
CA VAL A 332 17.20 5.64 -5.63
C VAL A 332 17.59 4.84 -4.39
N ALA A 333 17.14 5.31 -3.24
CA ALA A 333 17.33 4.62 -1.97
C ALA A 333 16.24 3.54 -1.83
N VAL A 334 16.68 2.29 -1.85
CA VAL A 334 15.80 1.14 -1.60
C VAL A 334 16.11 0.65 -0.19
N ASP A 335 15.13 0.73 0.71
CA ASP A 335 15.28 0.13 2.02
C ASP A 335 15.38 -1.41 1.89
N ALA A 336 16.21 -2.06 2.70
CA ALA A 336 16.31 -3.52 2.71
C ALA A 336 14.96 -4.19 3.06
N HIS A 337 14.13 -3.49 3.84
CA HIS A 337 12.79 -3.89 4.24
C HIS A 337 11.78 -2.73 4.08
N PRO A 338 11.34 -2.39 2.86
CA PRO A 338 10.41 -1.27 2.62
C PRO A 338 9.07 -1.39 3.35
N LYS A 339 8.64 -2.62 3.69
CA LYS A 339 7.44 -2.90 4.51
C LYS A 339 7.60 -2.50 6.00
N HIS A 340 8.81 -2.15 6.45
CA HIS A 340 9.11 -1.81 7.86
C HIS A 340 9.42 -0.33 8.05
N ALA A 341 9.95 0.33 7.01
CA ALA A 341 10.50 1.67 7.08
C ALA A 341 9.54 2.70 7.69
N VAL A 342 8.27 2.64 7.29
CA VAL A 342 7.21 3.53 7.78
C VAL A 342 6.95 3.31 9.27
N ALA A 343 6.78 2.08 9.73
CA ALA A 343 6.55 1.80 11.16
C ALA A 343 7.76 2.19 12.03
N LEU A 344 8.98 1.90 11.57
CA LEU A 344 10.22 2.29 12.26
C LEU A 344 10.34 3.82 12.36
N GLY A 345 10.07 4.52 11.25
CA GLY A 345 10.03 5.97 11.21
C GLY A 345 9.00 6.59 12.14
N ALA A 346 7.81 5.99 12.22
CA ALA A 346 6.76 6.41 13.14
C ALA A 346 7.18 6.26 14.61
N ALA A 347 7.85 5.15 14.97
CA ALA A 347 8.35 4.94 16.32
C ALA A 347 9.45 5.96 16.70
N ILE A 348 10.37 6.27 15.78
CA ILE A 348 11.41 7.30 15.98
C ILE A 348 10.78 8.68 16.15
N ALA A 349 9.87 9.06 15.25
CA ALA A 349 9.20 10.36 15.27
C ALA A 349 8.36 10.56 16.55
N GLY A 350 7.69 9.50 17.01
CA GLY A 350 6.90 9.50 18.24
C GLY A 350 7.73 9.71 19.50
N ALA A 351 8.94 9.13 19.55
CA ALA A 351 9.84 9.28 20.71
C ALA A 351 10.62 10.60 20.72
N GLY A 352 10.80 11.25 19.57
CA GLY A 352 11.58 12.49 19.44
C GLY A 352 10.87 13.77 19.90
N VAL A 353 9.59 13.71 20.27
CA VAL A 353 8.83 14.86 20.78
C VAL A 353 8.63 14.70 22.30
N PRO A 354 9.27 15.55 23.13
CA PRO A 354 8.93 15.62 24.55
C PRO A 354 7.46 15.98 24.70
N GLY A 355 6.74 15.21 25.50
CA GLY A 355 5.29 15.27 25.64
C GLY A 355 4.77 16.65 26.04
N ASP A 356 4.20 17.36 25.08
CA ASP A 356 3.04 18.22 25.27
C ASP A 356 1.93 17.64 24.37
N LEU A 357 1.22 16.64 24.87
CA LEU A 357 -0.11 16.30 24.36
C LEU A 357 -1.08 17.36 24.88
N ASP A 358 -0.88 18.60 24.44
CA ASP A 358 -1.78 19.70 24.74
C ASP A 358 -2.89 19.70 23.69
N GLU A 359 -4.15 19.73 24.14
CA GLU A 359 -5.38 19.66 23.33
C GLU A 359 -5.53 20.81 22.30
N GLY A 360 -4.54 21.69 22.18
CA GLY A 360 -4.53 22.86 21.27
C GLY A 360 -3.66 22.71 20.00
N SER A 361 -3.08 21.55 19.70
CA SER A 361 -2.19 21.40 18.52
C SER A 361 -2.92 21.20 17.18
N VAL A 362 -4.25 21.14 17.18
CA VAL A 362 -5.09 21.01 15.96
C VAL A 362 -5.15 22.30 15.13
N GLU A 363 -4.72 23.46 15.67
CA GLU A 363 -5.01 24.75 15.03
C GLU A 363 -3.87 25.34 14.18
N ARG A 364 -2.71 24.68 14.07
CA ARG A 364 -1.53 25.25 13.37
C ARG A 364 -1.25 24.76 11.94
N LEU A 365 -2.14 23.95 11.36
CA LEU A 365 -2.04 23.53 9.94
C LEU A 365 -3.18 24.03 9.05
N HIS A 366 -4.13 24.81 9.57
CA HIS A 366 -5.25 25.33 8.79
C HIS A 366 -5.06 26.80 8.42
N ALA A 367 -4.24 27.05 7.39
CA ALA A 367 -4.42 28.23 6.55
C ALA A 367 -4.88 27.77 5.16
N PRO A 368 -6.20 27.74 4.87
CA PRO A 368 -6.68 27.55 3.52
C PRO A 368 -6.32 28.77 2.66
N HIS A 369 -5.63 28.55 1.53
CA HIS A 369 -5.65 29.49 0.41
C HIS A 369 -7.04 29.47 -0.23
N ALA A 370 -7.97 30.22 0.37
CA ALA A 370 -9.28 30.46 -0.21
C ALA A 370 -9.15 31.46 -1.38
N VAL A 371 -9.42 30.97 -2.59
CA VAL A 371 -9.80 31.81 -3.72
C VAL A 371 -11.24 32.27 -3.48
N ALA A 372 -11.42 33.50 -2.99
CA ALA A 372 -12.73 34.10 -2.81
C ALA A 372 -13.00 35.13 -3.92
N GLY A 373 -13.93 34.80 -4.82
CA GLY A 373 -14.61 35.77 -5.66
C GLY A 373 -15.78 36.40 -4.90
N ASN A 374 -15.71 37.72 -4.63
CA ASN A 374 -16.64 38.74 -5.15
C ASN A 374 -16.56 40.05 -4.35
N GLY A 375 -16.28 41.12 -5.09
CA GLY A 375 -16.98 42.41 -5.02
C GLY A 375 -16.90 43.20 -3.74
N HIS A 376 -15.82 43.95 -3.51
CA HIS A 376 -15.84 45.24 -2.81
C HIS A 376 -14.88 46.23 -3.52
N ARG A 377 -15.36 47.47 -3.66
CA ARG A 377 -14.78 48.61 -4.41
C ARG A 377 -13.41 49.01 -3.83
N ALA A 378 -12.37 49.04 -4.66
CA ALA A 378 -11.01 49.44 -4.28
C ALA A 378 -10.89 50.97 -4.10
N PRO A 379 -10.07 51.47 -3.15
CA PRO A 379 -9.61 52.85 -3.17
C PRO A 379 -8.49 53.03 -4.20
N GLU A 380 -8.49 54.18 -4.86
CA GLU A 380 -7.57 54.57 -5.92
C GLU A 380 -6.17 54.82 -5.35
N VAL A 381 -5.15 54.14 -5.90
CA VAL A 381 -3.73 54.35 -5.62
C VAL A 381 -3.03 54.68 -6.93
N GLU A 382 -2.38 55.85 -6.97
CA GLU A 382 -1.56 56.34 -8.08
C GLU A 382 -0.49 55.33 -8.51
N ARG A 383 -0.37 55.10 -9.82
CA ARG A 383 0.69 54.26 -10.40
C ARG A 383 1.96 55.09 -10.65
N PRO A 384 3.16 54.60 -10.31
CA PRO A 384 4.40 55.19 -10.78
C PRO A 384 4.60 54.92 -12.29
N THR A 385 5.14 55.90 -12.99
CA THR A 385 5.46 55.85 -14.43
C THR A 385 6.66 54.92 -14.69
N PRO A 386 6.65 54.06 -15.74
CA PRO A 386 7.80 53.21 -16.07
C PRO A 386 8.92 54.02 -16.76
N PRO A 387 10.20 53.65 -16.57
CA PRO A 387 11.33 54.32 -17.22
C PRO A 387 11.37 53.99 -18.73
N GLN A 388 11.71 55.00 -19.53
CA GLN A 388 11.86 54.88 -20.98
C GLN A 388 13.16 54.17 -21.34
N VAL A 389 13.08 53.15 -22.20
CA VAL A 389 14.22 52.45 -22.81
C VAL A 389 14.67 53.23 -24.05
N PRO A 390 15.98 53.48 -24.28
CA PRO A 390 16.44 54.13 -25.50
C PRO A 390 16.35 53.17 -26.70
N VAL A 391 15.79 53.66 -27.79
CA VAL A 391 15.77 52.99 -29.10
C VAL A 391 17.18 53.05 -29.70
N VAL A 392 17.75 51.90 -30.05
CA VAL A 392 19.02 51.81 -30.80
C VAL A 392 18.72 51.77 -32.29
N ASP A 393 19.27 52.74 -33.00
CA ASP A 393 19.20 52.91 -34.46
C ASP A 393 20.17 51.94 -35.15
N LEU A 394 19.66 51.11 -36.07
CA LEU A 394 20.43 50.13 -36.85
C LEU A 394 20.73 50.71 -38.22
N ALA A 395 21.82 51.46 -38.33
CA ALA A 395 22.40 51.86 -39.61
C ALA A 395 23.95 51.80 -39.58
N ASN A 396 24.49 50.90 -40.42
CA ASN A 396 25.87 50.67 -40.85
C ASN A 396 26.83 49.79 -39.99
N PRO A 397 27.55 48.84 -40.62
CA PRO A 397 28.51 47.96 -39.97
C PRO A 397 29.96 48.48 -40.08
N PRO A 398 30.86 48.05 -39.19
CA PRO A 398 32.28 47.92 -39.51
C PRO A 398 32.73 46.45 -39.31
N ALA A 399 33.18 45.77 -40.36
CA ALA A 399 34.56 45.71 -40.88
C ALA A 399 35.40 44.61 -40.19
N GLU A 400 35.78 43.60 -40.99
CA GLU A 400 36.75 42.55 -40.69
C GLU A 400 38.13 43.13 -40.35
N VAL A 401 38.81 42.55 -39.34
CA VAL A 401 40.28 42.58 -39.26
C VAL A 401 40.79 41.20 -38.83
N THR A 402 41.82 40.80 -39.55
CA THR A 402 42.52 39.52 -39.65
C THR A 402 43.45 39.18 -38.48
N SER A 403 43.74 37.88 -38.41
CA SER A 403 44.77 37.13 -37.67
C SER A 403 46.15 37.77 -37.48
N GLU A 404 46.82 37.43 -36.36
CA GLU A 404 48.26 37.14 -36.31
C GLU A 404 48.61 36.20 -35.12
N MET A 405 49.74 35.49 -35.24
CA MET A 405 50.01 34.15 -34.70
C MET A 405 51.36 34.06 -33.95
N SER A 406 51.41 33.27 -32.86
CA SER A 406 52.54 32.46 -32.30
C SER A 406 53.79 33.11 -31.64
N PRO A 407 54.70 32.36 -30.93
CA PRO A 407 54.67 30.97 -30.39
C PRO A 407 55.39 30.69 -29.01
N ALA A 408 55.35 29.39 -28.61
CA ALA A 408 56.32 28.57 -27.81
C ALA A 408 56.14 28.46 -26.27
N GLY A 409 56.29 27.31 -25.59
CA GLY A 409 56.72 25.94 -25.93
C GLY A 409 56.12 24.89 -24.96
N ALA A 410 55.83 23.66 -25.38
CA ALA A 410 56.70 22.48 -25.50
C ALA A 410 56.97 21.73 -24.16
N GLY A 411 56.43 20.51 -24.03
CA GLY A 411 56.76 19.56 -22.96
C GLY A 411 55.78 18.39 -22.82
N ALA A 412 55.70 17.50 -23.83
CA ALA A 412 54.99 16.22 -23.75
C ALA A 412 55.95 15.07 -23.43
N GLN A 413 55.58 14.18 -22.50
CA GLN A 413 56.14 12.83 -22.36
C GLN A 413 55.02 11.80 -22.60
N PRO A 414 55.24 10.75 -23.43
CA PRO A 414 54.24 9.73 -23.74
C PRO A 414 54.17 8.65 -22.65
N ARG A 415 52.95 8.34 -22.16
CA ARG A 415 52.69 7.17 -21.32
C ARG A 415 52.55 5.90 -22.17
N ALA A 416 53.21 4.84 -21.71
CA ALA A 416 53.26 3.50 -22.30
C ALA A 416 51.90 2.77 -22.29
N PRO A 417 51.69 1.79 -23.19
CA PRO A 417 50.45 1.02 -23.29
C PRO A 417 50.33 -0.02 -22.16
N VAL A 418 49.14 -0.13 -21.56
CA VAL A 418 48.80 -1.15 -20.55
C VAL A 418 48.32 -2.43 -21.26
N PRO A 419 48.69 -3.65 -20.80
CA PRO A 419 48.39 -4.89 -21.50
C PRO A 419 46.93 -5.34 -21.35
N ALA A 420 46.40 -5.96 -22.41
CA ALA A 420 45.10 -6.62 -22.44
C ALA A 420 45.07 -7.87 -21.53
N VAL A 421 43.98 -8.04 -20.80
CA VAL A 421 43.67 -9.24 -20.01
C VAL A 421 42.96 -10.27 -20.90
N PRO A 422 43.39 -11.54 -20.95
CA PRO A 422 42.74 -12.56 -21.77
C PRO A 422 41.47 -13.13 -21.12
N SER A 423 40.42 -13.30 -21.92
CA SER A 423 39.18 -14.03 -21.58
C SER A 423 39.44 -15.54 -21.45
N PRO A 424 38.75 -16.26 -20.55
CA PRO A 424 38.82 -17.72 -20.48
C PRO A 424 37.99 -18.37 -21.62
N PRO A 425 38.37 -19.58 -22.09
CA PRO A 425 37.71 -20.22 -23.22
C PRO A 425 36.38 -20.88 -22.82
N VAL A 426 35.45 -20.86 -23.78
CA VAL A 426 34.19 -21.60 -23.81
C VAL A 426 34.48 -22.98 -24.41
N ASP A 427 34.21 -24.05 -23.68
CA ASP A 427 34.14 -25.41 -24.25
C ASP A 427 32.93 -26.17 -23.66
N ALA A 428 32.12 -26.69 -24.58
CA ALA A 428 31.12 -27.76 -24.42
C ALA A 428 31.21 -28.63 -25.70
N PRO A 429 30.62 -29.83 -25.80
CA PRO A 429 29.99 -30.68 -24.79
C PRO A 429 30.58 -32.11 -24.75
N ALA A 430 30.21 -32.93 -23.76
CA ALA A 430 30.42 -34.39 -23.84
C ALA A 430 29.19 -35.17 -23.34
N THR A 431 28.53 -35.82 -24.30
CA THR A 431 27.56 -36.90 -24.16
C THR A 431 28.24 -38.23 -23.84
N ALA A 432 27.68 -39.05 -22.94
CA ALA A 432 27.52 -40.50 -23.12
C ALA A 432 26.73 -41.13 -21.95
N ALA A 433 25.69 -41.87 -22.31
CA ALA A 433 24.91 -42.77 -21.46
C ALA A 433 25.48 -44.19 -21.49
N VAL A 434 25.34 -44.97 -20.39
CA VAL A 434 25.17 -46.44 -20.43
C VAL A 434 24.35 -46.91 -19.20
N ALA A 435 23.41 -47.82 -19.44
CA ALA A 435 22.48 -48.46 -18.52
C ALA A 435 22.87 -49.91 -18.17
N ALA A 436 22.36 -50.45 -17.04
CA ALA A 436 22.00 -51.86 -16.74
C ALA A 436 21.52 -51.90 -15.26
N VAL A 437 20.28 -52.23 -14.85
CA VAL A 437 19.47 -53.47 -14.89
C VAL A 437 20.19 -54.71 -14.32
N VAL A 438 19.77 -55.23 -13.15
CA VAL A 438 19.22 -56.60 -12.90
C VAL A 438 18.53 -56.65 -11.50
N ASP A 439 17.46 -57.45 -11.42
CA ASP A 439 16.36 -57.62 -10.46
C ASP A 439 16.65 -58.65 -9.30
N PRO A 440 15.69 -59.21 -8.51
CA PRO A 440 15.74 -59.28 -7.04
C PRO A 440 15.85 -60.73 -6.50
N THR A 441 15.92 -60.94 -5.17
CA THR A 441 15.43 -62.19 -4.55
C THR A 441 15.26 -62.11 -3.04
N MET A 442 14.28 -62.91 -2.59
CA MET A 442 13.67 -63.07 -1.28
C MET A 442 14.60 -63.60 -0.18
N VAL A 443 14.22 -63.39 1.10
CA VAL A 443 14.01 -64.42 2.16
C VAL A 443 13.79 -63.75 3.55
N GLN A 444 12.62 -64.01 4.15
CA GLN A 444 12.24 -63.84 5.59
C GLN A 444 12.49 -65.17 6.36
N PRO A 445 12.07 -65.40 7.63
CA PRO A 445 12.12 -64.61 8.89
C PRO A 445 12.68 -65.45 10.08
N ALA A 446 12.90 -64.85 11.26
CA ALA A 446 12.86 -65.58 12.54
C ALA A 446 12.60 -64.68 13.76
N THR A 447 11.82 -65.24 14.68
CA THR A 447 11.15 -64.76 15.90
C THR A 447 12.06 -64.50 17.11
N SER A 448 11.61 -63.68 18.08
CA SER A 448 11.37 -64.09 19.49
C SER A 448 11.20 -62.93 20.50
N THR A 449 10.00 -62.89 21.12
CA THR A 449 9.64 -62.62 22.55
C THR A 449 9.98 -61.31 23.29
N SER A 450 8.90 -60.67 23.77
CA SER A 450 8.79 -59.71 24.88
C SER A 450 9.02 -60.35 26.26
N PRO A 451 9.48 -59.59 27.27
CA PRO A 451 8.65 -59.35 28.47
C PRO A 451 8.82 -57.95 29.15
N TRP A 452 7.70 -57.32 29.55
CA TRP A 452 7.47 -56.40 30.73
C TRP A 452 8.39 -55.16 30.91
N SER A 453 8.07 -53.99 31.48
CA SER A 453 6.94 -53.37 32.22
C SER A 453 7.22 -51.85 32.32
N LYS A 454 6.17 -51.05 32.56
CA LYS A 454 6.17 -49.57 32.71
C LYS A 454 7.16 -49.03 33.76
N PRO A 455 7.73 -47.81 33.60
CA PRO A 455 8.27 -47.04 34.71
C PRO A 455 7.25 -46.05 35.29
N GLU A 456 7.21 -46.00 36.62
CA GLU A 456 6.47 -45.06 37.47
C GLU A 456 7.07 -43.64 37.43
N MET A 457 6.21 -42.64 37.58
CA MET A 457 6.54 -41.22 37.71
C MET A 457 6.94 -40.88 39.16
N PRO A 458 8.02 -40.11 39.40
CA PRO A 458 8.27 -39.57 40.74
C PRO A 458 7.44 -38.30 40.98
N ALA A 459 6.84 -38.25 42.16
CA ALA A 459 6.17 -37.08 42.73
C ALA A 459 7.17 -35.95 43.03
N TYR A 460 6.77 -34.70 42.79
CA TYR A 460 7.45 -33.53 43.36
C TYR A 460 6.47 -32.57 44.02
N VAL A 461 7.00 -32.03 45.12
CA VAL A 461 6.39 -31.32 46.23
C VAL A 461 5.89 -29.94 45.84
N THR A 462 4.70 -29.59 46.33
CA THR A 462 4.10 -28.25 46.25
C THR A 462 4.68 -27.33 47.32
N SER A 463 5.26 -26.20 46.92
CA SER A 463 5.50 -25.04 47.77
C SER A 463 4.70 -23.83 47.25
N GLY A 464 3.89 -23.21 48.12
CA GLY A 464 3.15 -21.98 47.86
C GLY A 464 4.05 -20.75 47.95
N SER A 465 3.81 -19.66 47.21
CA SER A 465 2.91 -18.51 47.54
C SER A 465 3.24 -17.35 46.55
N PRO A 466 2.52 -16.21 46.47
CA PRO A 466 1.10 -15.94 46.66
C PRO A 466 0.42 -15.30 45.42
N VAL A 467 -0.89 -15.52 45.29
CA VAL A 467 -1.77 -14.91 44.28
C VAL A 467 -2.12 -13.48 44.67
N ARG A 468 -1.84 -12.51 43.78
CA ARG A 468 -2.24 -11.10 43.95
C ARG A 468 -3.74 -10.95 43.62
N ARG A 469 -4.56 -10.81 44.68
CA ARG A 469 -6.02 -10.57 44.60
C ARG A 469 -6.34 -9.27 43.85
N ARG A 470 -7.07 -9.36 42.73
CA ARG A 470 -7.87 -8.23 42.20
C ARG A 470 -9.00 -7.92 43.18
N ARG A 471 -9.02 -6.71 43.73
CA ARG A 471 -10.13 -6.20 44.56
C ARG A 471 -11.36 -5.96 43.68
N ARG A 472 -12.41 -6.76 43.89
CA ARG A 472 -13.79 -6.40 43.48
C ARG A 472 -14.41 -5.58 44.61
N LEU A 473 -14.95 -4.40 44.29
CA LEU A 473 -15.80 -3.64 45.21
C LEU A 473 -17.19 -4.31 45.30
N PRO A 474 -17.79 -4.43 46.50
CA PRO A 474 -19.04 -5.15 46.67
C PRO A 474 -20.24 -4.25 46.33
N ARG A 475 -21.18 -4.84 45.56
CA ARG A 475 -22.59 -4.44 45.57
C ARG A 475 -23.16 -4.66 46.99
N TRP A 476 -24.24 -3.97 47.35
CA TRP A 476 -24.98 -3.98 48.64
C TRP A 476 -24.67 -2.83 49.63
N LEU A 477 -25.15 -1.62 49.31
CA LEU A 477 -25.82 -0.70 50.25
C LEU A 477 -26.27 0.55 49.48
N VAL A 478 -27.56 0.63 49.11
CA VAL A 478 -28.48 1.72 49.46
C VAL A 478 -29.87 1.24 49.02
N VAL A 479 -30.72 0.98 50.01
CA VAL A 479 -32.14 0.66 49.90
C VAL A 479 -32.88 1.75 50.67
N ILE A 480 -33.88 2.33 50.00
CA ILE A 480 -35.04 3.10 50.53
C ILE A 480 -34.80 4.55 50.99
N LEU A 481 -35.34 5.49 50.19
CA LEU A 481 -36.42 6.36 50.69
C LEU A 481 -37.51 6.48 49.63
N PHE A 482 -38.71 5.99 49.97
CA PHE A 482 -39.96 6.07 49.23
C PHE A 482 -40.66 7.40 49.55
N GLY A 483 -41.40 7.98 48.58
CA GLY A 483 -42.39 9.03 48.89
C GLY A 483 -43.05 9.76 47.72
N LEU A 484 -44.15 9.17 47.20
CA LEU A 484 -45.41 9.81 46.73
C LEU A 484 -45.57 10.45 45.31
N ILE A 485 -46.12 9.66 44.34
CA ILE A 485 -47.44 9.79 43.59
C ILE A 485 -47.74 11.09 42.75
N PRO A 486 -48.48 11.12 41.58
CA PRO A 486 -48.64 10.27 40.36
C PRO A 486 -48.93 11.08 39.02
N LEU A 487 -49.51 10.41 37.98
CA LEU A 487 -50.18 10.92 36.73
C LEU A 487 -49.26 11.39 35.55
N ALA A 488 -49.49 11.13 34.26
CA ALA A 488 -50.57 10.49 33.49
C ALA A 488 -50.15 10.24 32.00
N VAL A 489 -50.88 9.33 31.32
CA VAL A 489 -51.07 9.17 29.85
C VAL A 489 -49.87 8.64 29.03
N GLY A 490 -49.95 7.62 28.18
CA GLY A 490 -51.06 6.80 27.68
C GLY A 490 -50.49 5.69 26.77
N PHE A 491 -51.14 4.53 26.78
CA PHE A 491 -50.74 3.28 26.15
C PHE A 491 -51.85 2.87 25.19
N VAL A 492 -51.59 2.66 23.89
CA VAL A 492 -52.35 1.74 23.02
C VAL A 492 -51.47 1.27 21.85
N PRO A 493 -51.26 -0.05 21.67
CA PRO A 493 -50.81 -0.67 20.42
C PRO A 493 -51.99 -1.25 19.65
N THR A 494 -51.95 -1.27 18.31
CA THR A 494 -52.95 -2.02 17.52
C THR A 494 -52.33 -2.70 16.30
N TYR A 495 -52.37 -4.03 16.37
CA TYR A 495 -52.28 -5.04 15.31
C TYR A 495 -53.37 -4.85 14.25
N PHE A 496 -53.10 -5.11 12.96
CA PHE A 496 -54.06 -5.78 12.07
C PHE A 496 -53.38 -6.40 10.84
N ILE A 497 -53.74 -7.65 10.56
CA ILE A 497 -53.48 -8.48 9.36
C ILE A 497 -54.78 -8.54 8.55
N ILE A 498 -54.71 -8.57 7.20
CA ILE A 498 -55.55 -9.27 6.17
C ILE A 498 -55.00 -8.76 4.81
N ARG A 499 -54.36 -9.54 3.92
CA ARG A 499 -54.74 -10.70 3.08
C ARG A 499 -55.72 -10.40 1.91
N ALA A 500 -55.12 -10.23 0.73
CA ALA A 500 -55.49 -10.77 -0.60
C ALA A 500 -56.69 -10.23 -1.41
N LEU A 501 -56.56 -10.51 -2.73
CA LEU A 501 -57.40 -10.25 -3.91
C LEU A 501 -56.98 -8.95 -4.65
N ASN A 502 -56.65 -8.93 -5.95
CA ASN A 502 -56.92 -9.89 -7.01
C ASN A 502 -55.95 -9.72 -8.20
N GLU A 503 -55.80 -10.80 -8.95
CA GLU A 503 -55.09 -10.95 -10.22
C GLU A 503 -55.62 -9.99 -11.31
N ASN A 504 -54.76 -9.59 -12.26
CA ASN A 504 -54.73 -10.06 -13.66
C ASN A 504 -54.19 -8.99 -14.63
N GLN A 505 -53.26 -9.43 -15.49
CA GLN A 505 -53.00 -8.98 -16.88
C GLN A 505 -52.66 -7.49 -17.12
N GLY A 506 -51.54 -7.12 -17.71
CA GLY A 506 -50.94 -7.68 -18.93
C GLY A 506 -50.99 -6.60 -20.02
N GLN A 507 -49.83 -6.35 -20.64
CA GLN A 507 -49.58 -5.65 -21.91
C GLN A 507 -49.21 -4.14 -21.91
N PRO A 508 -48.32 -3.74 -22.84
CA PRO A 508 -47.55 -2.50 -22.80
C PRO A 508 -48.21 -1.36 -23.58
N VAL A 509 -47.94 -0.13 -23.16
CA VAL A 509 -48.40 1.06 -23.88
C VAL A 509 -47.47 1.35 -25.05
N HIS A 510 -47.95 1.06 -26.26
CA HIS A 510 -47.52 1.70 -27.50
C HIS A 510 -47.99 3.16 -27.49
N ILE A 511 -47.08 4.11 -27.71
CA ILE A 511 -47.42 5.43 -28.25
C ILE A 511 -46.78 5.50 -29.63
N THR A 512 -47.62 5.59 -30.65
CA THR A 512 -47.27 5.85 -32.05
C THR A 512 -47.51 7.33 -32.36
N ASP A 513 -46.78 7.75 -33.38
CA ASP A 513 -46.53 9.08 -33.93
C ASP A 513 -47.74 10.00 -34.13
N ASP A 514 -47.48 11.32 -34.09
CA ASP A 514 -47.84 12.17 -35.22
C ASP A 514 -46.88 13.37 -35.40
N LEU A 515 -46.06 13.25 -36.45
CA LEU A 515 -45.66 14.21 -37.49
C LEU A 515 -45.63 15.73 -37.20
N THR A 516 -44.50 16.38 -37.50
CA THR A 516 -44.27 17.12 -38.78
C THR A 516 -42.89 17.80 -38.84
N GLU A 517 -42.16 17.50 -39.94
CA GLU A 517 -41.29 18.35 -40.78
C GLU A 517 -40.22 19.27 -40.11
N ASP A 518 -38.95 19.36 -40.53
CA ASP A 518 -38.44 19.44 -41.91
C ASP A 518 -36.87 19.41 -41.93
N LYS A 519 -36.32 19.00 -43.09
CA LYS A 519 -34.97 19.24 -43.65
C LYS A 519 -33.71 18.46 -43.18
N THR A 520 -33.52 17.33 -43.85
CA THR A 520 -32.36 16.94 -44.71
C THR A 520 -30.96 17.53 -44.46
N TYR A 521 -30.00 16.67 -44.09
CA TYR A 521 -28.71 16.54 -44.80
C TYR A 521 -28.08 15.16 -44.57
N SER A 522 -27.71 14.49 -45.66
CA SER A 522 -27.06 13.18 -45.70
C SER A 522 -25.53 13.34 -45.89
N PRO A 523 -24.68 12.44 -45.38
CA PRO A 523 -23.23 12.55 -45.48
C PRO A 523 -22.68 11.74 -46.67
N HIS A 524 -21.70 12.27 -47.40
CA HIS A 524 -20.83 11.47 -48.27
C HIS A 524 -19.37 11.97 -48.26
N PRO A 525 -18.41 11.06 -48.52
CA PRO A 525 -16.98 11.21 -48.25
C PRO A 525 -16.16 11.66 -49.49
N VAL A 526 -14.94 12.15 -49.28
CA VAL A 526 -13.92 12.44 -50.32
C VAL A 526 -12.55 12.05 -49.70
N LEU A 527 -11.76 11.05 -50.13
CA LEU A 527 -11.13 10.63 -51.40
C LEU A 527 -9.77 11.32 -51.68
N LEU A 528 -8.77 10.46 -51.90
CA LEU A 528 -7.33 10.66 -52.19
C LEU A 528 -7.01 11.44 -53.48
N LEU A 529 -5.91 12.21 -53.44
CA LEU A 529 -4.97 12.55 -54.54
C LEU A 529 -3.57 12.64 -53.86
N GLY A 530 -2.44 12.09 -54.32
CA GLY A 530 -1.96 11.77 -55.66
C GLY A 530 -0.92 12.82 -56.11
N GLY A 531 0.38 12.55 -55.98
CA GLY A 531 1.48 13.40 -56.49
C GLY A 531 2.88 12.77 -56.33
N GLU A 532 3.56 12.56 -57.46
CA GLU A 532 4.78 11.76 -57.70
C GLU A 532 6.13 12.52 -57.57
N GLY A 533 7.24 11.76 -57.52
CA GLY A 533 8.62 12.12 -57.93
C GLY A 533 9.64 12.21 -56.78
N SER A 534 10.82 11.58 -56.75
CA SER A 534 11.74 11.06 -57.79
C SER A 534 12.69 10.00 -57.19
N LEU A 535 13.02 8.99 -58.00
CA LEU A 535 14.16 8.07 -57.85
C LEU A 535 15.50 8.79 -58.16
N THR A 536 16.61 8.38 -57.51
CA THR A 536 17.87 7.93 -58.16
C THR A 536 18.90 7.49 -57.10
N HIS A 537 19.44 6.28 -57.35
CA HIS A 537 20.62 5.59 -56.80
C HIS A 537 20.58 4.94 -55.42
#